data_AF-A0A353DKX6-F1
#
_entry.id   AF-A0A353DKX6-F1
#
_cell.length_a   1.000
_cell.length_b   1.000
_cell.length_c   1.000
_cell.angle_alpha   90.00
_cell.angle_beta   90.00
_cell.angle_gamma   90.00
#
_symmetry.space_group_name_H-M   'P 1'
#
loop_
_entity.id
_entity.type
_entity.pdbx_description
1 polymer ?
#
loop_
_entity_poly.entity_id
_entity_poly.type
_entity_poly.pdbx_seq_one_letter_code
_entity_poly.pdbx_strand_id
1 'polypeptide(L)'
;MERKITPSKITVLDAIYTLNKEGYQATLEGLACLLLGNKEGEALSSSALFGYLPSLSSKKIKNRVHYLLQKGYIVLIYDSQKDVHYLSLSSKGKEGRKLLVRKSPSTKKEKVLFAPIK
;
A
#
# COMPACT_ATOMS: atom_id res chain seq x y z
N MET A 1 22.31 -3.29 11.57
CA MET A 1 21.88 -1.99 11.02
C MET A 1 20.43 -2.11 10.54
N GLU A 2 19.44 -1.54 11.26
CA GLU A 2 18.04 -1.56 10.80
C GLU A 2 17.93 -0.74 9.51
N ARG A 3 17.69 -1.41 8.37
CA ARG A 3 17.50 -0.71 7.09
C ARG A 3 16.21 0.10 7.17
N LYS A 4 16.30 1.41 6.92
CA LYS A 4 15.13 2.30 6.83
C LYS A 4 14.06 1.70 5.93
N ILE A 5 12.80 1.77 6.35
CA ILE A 5 11.67 1.30 5.56
C ILE A 5 11.59 2.11 4.25
N THR A 6 11.50 1.40 3.12
CA THR A 6 11.48 2.05 1.79
C THR A 6 10.09 2.62 1.51
N PRO A 7 9.95 3.72 0.72
CA PRO A 7 8.64 4.31 0.39
C PRO A 7 7.61 3.31 -0.10
N SER A 8 8.04 2.38 -0.95
CA SER A 8 7.21 1.33 -1.52
C SER A 8 6.63 0.31 -0.51
N LYS A 9 7.23 0.20 0.68
CA LYS A 9 6.72 -0.59 1.81
C LYS A 9 5.83 0.27 2.72
N ILE A 10 6.16 1.55 2.86
CA ILE A 10 5.30 2.50 3.57
C ILE A 10 3.94 2.61 2.85
N THR A 11 3.91 2.59 1.52
CA THR A 11 2.66 2.50 0.72
C THR A 11 1.79 1.30 1.14
N VAL A 12 2.39 0.14 1.39
CA VAL A 12 1.64 -1.05 1.84
C VAL A 12 1.03 -0.81 3.22
N LEU A 13 1.78 -0.17 4.13
CA LEU A 13 1.25 0.23 5.45
C LEU A 13 0.11 1.24 5.31
N ASP A 14 0.25 2.20 4.41
CA ASP A 14 -0.78 3.22 4.15
C ASP A 14 -2.06 2.59 3.56
N ALA A 15 -1.94 1.64 2.63
CA ALA A 15 -3.08 0.91 2.08
C ALA A 15 -3.85 0.13 3.17
N ILE A 16 -3.15 -0.61 4.04
CA ILE A 16 -3.79 -1.34 5.15
C ILE A 16 -4.49 -0.37 6.11
N TYR A 17 -3.84 0.76 6.43
CA TYR A 17 -4.45 1.79 7.28
C TYR A 17 -5.72 2.37 6.67
N THR A 18 -5.68 2.73 5.38
CA THR A 18 -6.80 3.34 4.66
C THR A 18 -7.98 2.37 4.60
N LEU A 19 -7.75 1.10 4.26
CA LEU A 19 -8.80 0.08 4.28
C LEU A 19 -9.44 -0.07 5.65
N ASN A 20 -8.63 -0.15 6.72
CA ASN A 20 -9.16 -0.25 8.08
C ASN A 20 -10.00 0.97 8.47
N LYS A 21 -9.55 2.18 8.09
CA LYS A 21 -10.29 3.43 8.33
C LYS A 21 -11.62 3.48 7.56
N GLU A 22 -11.67 2.86 6.38
CA GLU A 22 -12.87 2.70 5.55
C GLU A 22 -13.78 1.54 6.01
N GLY A 23 -13.42 0.83 7.09
CA GLY A 23 -14.20 -0.28 7.64
C GLY A 23 -13.91 -1.64 6.99
N TYR A 24 -12.91 -1.72 6.11
CA TYR A 24 -12.51 -2.95 5.44
C TYR A 24 -11.36 -3.66 6.17
N GLN A 25 -11.35 -4.98 6.08
CA GLN A 25 -10.25 -5.83 6.53
C GLN A 25 -9.61 -6.53 5.34
N ALA A 26 -8.30 -6.41 5.20
CA ALA A 26 -7.58 -6.94 4.06
C ALA A 26 -6.87 -8.25 4.41
N THR A 27 -7.05 -9.29 3.59
CA THR A 27 -6.18 -10.46 3.58
C THR A 27 -4.92 -10.16 2.75
N LEU A 28 -3.91 -11.04 2.81
CA LEU A 28 -2.71 -10.91 1.97
C LEU A 28 -3.07 -10.93 0.47
N GLU A 29 -3.93 -11.86 0.07
CA GLU A 29 -4.44 -12.02 -1.28
C GLU A 29 -5.26 -10.79 -1.70
N GLY A 30 -6.25 -10.42 -0.89
CA GLY A 30 -7.14 -9.29 -1.19
C GLY A 30 -6.38 -7.97 -1.34
N LEU A 31 -5.41 -7.71 -0.46
CA LEU A 31 -4.56 -6.52 -0.57
C LEU A 31 -3.71 -6.53 -1.85
N ALA A 32 -3.14 -7.69 -2.21
CA ALA A 32 -2.35 -7.81 -3.43
C ALA A 32 -3.21 -7.57 -4.68
N CYS A 33 -4.40 -8.17 -4.74
CA CYS A 33 -5.34 -8.01 -5.85
C CYS A 33 -5.81 -6.56 -6.02
N LEU A 34 -6.19 -5.91 -4.91
CA LEU A 34 -6.56 -4.50 -4.89
C LEU A 34 -5.45 -3.60 -5.42
N LEU A 35 -4.23 -3.72 -4.88
CA LEU A 35 -3.10 -2.87 -5.25
C LEU A 35 -2.64 -3.10 -6.69
N LEU A 36 -2.84 -4.30 -7.25
CA LEU A 36 -2.59 -4.58 -8.66
C LEU A 36 -3.66 -4.00 -9.58
N GLY A 37 -4.89 -3.82 -9.08
CA GLY A 37 -6.02 -3.44 -9.92
C GLY A 37 -6.50 -4.57 -10.82
N ASN A 38 -6.46 -5.81 -10.35
CA ASN A 38 -6.95 -6.97 -11.11
C ASN A 38 -8.46 -7.20 -10.86
N LYS A 39 -9.05 -8.14 -11.62
CA LYS A 39 -10.49 -8.48 -11.51
C LYS A 39 -10.95 -8.80 -10.08
N GLU A 40 -10.12 -9.51 -9.31
CA GLU A 40 -10.44 -9.87 -7.92
C GLU A 40 -10.46 -8.65 -6.98
N GLY A 41 -9.78 -7.55 -7.34
CA GLY A 41 -9.79 -6.28 -6.61
C GLY A 41 -10.91 -5.33 -7.02
N GLU A 42 -11.68 -5.62 -8.09
CA GLU A 42 -12.67 -4.69 -8.68
C GLU A 42 -13.80 -4.32 -7.71
N ALA A 43 -14.06 -5.16 -6.70
CA ALA A 43 -15.02 -4.88 -5.64
C ALA A 43 -14.73 -3.56 -4.90
N LEU A 44 -13.49 -3.09 -4.92
CA LEU A 44 -13.06 -1.81 -4.36
C LEU A 44 -12.45 -0.88 -5.42
N SER A 45 -12.91 -0.98 -6.68
CA SER A 45 -12.43 -0.17 -7.81
C SER A 45 -12.59 1.34 -7.62
N SER A 46 -13.56 1.78 -6.80
CA SER A 46 -13.74 3.18 -6.43
C SER A 46 -12.75 3.68 -5.38
N SER A 47 -11.99 2.79 -4.74
CA SER A 47 -10.96 3.16 -3.77
C SER A 47 -9.74 3.73 -4.50
N ALA A 48 -9.12 4.78 -3.94
CA ALA A 48 -7.86 5.32 -4.44
C ALA A 48 -6.68 4.32 -4.36
N LEU A 49 -6.88 3.18 -3.70
CA LEU A 49 -5.92 2.09 -3.60
C LEU A 49 -5.97 1.13 -4.80
N PHE A 50 -7.07 1.10 -5.55
CA PHE A 50 -7.23 0.20 -6.67
C PHE A 50 -6.22 0.52 -7.78
N GLY A 51 -5.42 -0.47 -8.15
CA GLY A 51 -4.39 -0.30 -9.17
C GLY A 51 -3.29 0.69 -8.78
N TYR A 52 -3.03 0.91 -7.48
CA TYR A 52 -1.98 1.83 -7.01
C TYR A 52 -0.56 1.33 -7.31
N LEU A 53 -0.37 0.01 -7.41
CA LEU A 53 0.91 -0.64 -7.72
C LEU A 53 0.80 -1.59 -8.93
N PRO A 54 0.30 -1.14 -10.09
CA PRO A 54 -0.05 -2.02 -11.20
C PRO A 54 1.20 -2.56 -11.93
N SER A 55 2.34 -1.88 -11.78
CA SER A 55 3.62 -2.29 -12.36
C SER A 55 4.36 -3.38 -11.58
N LEU A 56 3.81 -3.81 -10.44
CA LEU A 56 4.38 -4.88 -9.63
C LEU A 56 3.74 -6.22 -9.95
N SER A 57 4.41 -7.31 -9.58
CA SER A 57 3.77 -8.62 -9.53
C SER A 57 3.15 -8.87 -8.17
N SER A 58 2.13 -9.72 -8.10
CA SER A 58 1.53 -10.20 -6.85
C SER A 58 2.60 -10.71 -5.88
N LYS A 59 3.55 -11.52 -6.37
CA LYS A 59 4.71 -12.01 -5.58
C LYS A 59 5.52 -10.87 -4.96
N LYS A 60 5.79 -9.79 -5.70
CA LYS A 60 6.53 -8.63 -5.17
C LYS A 60 5.75 -7.88 -4.08
N ILE A 61 4.43 -7.76 -4.21
CA ILE A 61 3.59 -7.13 -3.19
C ILE A 61 3.56 -8.01 -1.93
N LYS A 62 3.28 -9.31 -2.07
CA LYS A 62 3.27 -10.25 -0.95
C LYS A 62 4.61 -10.30 -0.21
N ASN A 63 5.73 -10.30 -0.94
CA ASN A 63 7.06 -10.24 -0.32
C ASN A 63 7.27 -8.97 0.52
N ARG A 64 6.70 -7.83 0.12
CA ARG A 64 6.74 -6.61 0.94
C ARG A 64 5.91 -6.76 2.20
N VAL A 65 4.74 -7.37 2.12
CA VAL A 65 3.90 -7.67 3.29
C VAL A 65 4.64 -8.63 4.24
N HIS A 66 5.22 -9.72 3.74
CA HIS A 66 6.02 -10.64 4.54
C HIS A 66 7.21 -9.96 5.22
N TYR A 67 7.93 -9.08 4.53
CA TYR A 67 8.99 -8.28 5.14
C TYR A 67 8.45 -7.43 6.30
N LEU A 68 7.30 -6.79 6.12
CA LEU A 68 6.69 -5.94 7.13
C LEU A 68 6.18 -6.73 8.34
N LEU A 69 5.67 -7.94 8.12
CA LEU A 69 5.34 -8.91 9.17
C LEU A 69 6.59 -9.30 9.96
N GLN A 70 7.66 -9.74 9.29
CA GLN A 70 8.93 -10.14 9.91
C GLN A 70 9.58 -9.03 10.73
N LYS A 71 9.36 -7.76 10.36
CA LYS A 71 9.89 -6.60 11.07
C LYS A 71 8.94 -6.01 12.12
N GLY A 72 7.78 -6.63 12.31
CA GLY A 72 6.78 -6.27 13.32
C GLY A 72 5.98 -5.00 13.00
N TYR A 73 5.91 -4.58 11.73
CA TYR A 73 5.06 -3.45 11.32
C TYR A 73 3.61 -3.88 11.09
N ILE A 74 3.40 -5.12 10.66
CA ILE A 74 2.08 -5.73 10.45
C ILE A 74 1.94 -6.88 11.46
N VAL A 75 0.72 -7.11 11.94
CA VAL A 75 0.30 -8.29 12.69
C VAL A 75 -0.82 -8.99 11.95
N LEU A 76 -0.95 -10.30 12.17
CA LEU A 76 -2.06 -11.09 11.66
C LEU A 76 -3.13 -11.22 12.74
N ILE A 77 -4.37 -10.96 12.37
CA ILE A 77 -5.55 -11.18 13.22
C ILE A 77 -6.32 -12.36 12.62
N TYR A 78 -6.45 -13.44 13.38
CA TYR A 78 -7.19 -14.62 12.96
C TYR A 78 -8.69 -14.44 13.22
N ASP A 79 -9.50 -14.71 12.21
CA ASP A 79 -10.96 -14.80 12.30
C ASP A 79 -11.37 -16.27 12.21
N SER A 80 -11.86 -16.81 13.33
CA SER A 80 -12.26 -18.22 13.44
C SER A 80 -13.54 -18.56 12.69
N GLN A 81 -14.39 -17.57 12.38
CA GLN A 81 -15.64 -17.84 11.65
C GLN A 81 -15.37 -18.07 10.17
N LYS A 82 -14.37 -17.38 9.63
CA LYS A 82 -14.00 -17.46 8.21
C LYS A 82 -12.76 -18.31 7.96
N ASP A 83 -12.07 -18.72 9.01
CA ASP A 83 -10.77 -19.42 8.98
C ASP A 83 -9.71 -18.65 8.18
N VAL A 84 -9.62 -17.35 8.41
CA VAL A 84 -8.79 -16.43 7.60
C VAL A 84 -7.96 -15.50 8.50
N HIS A 85 -6.78 -15.14 8.01
CA HIS A 85 -5.91 -14.14 8.64
C HIS A 85 -6.01 -12.78 7.95
N TYR A 86 -6.36 -11.76 8.73
CA TYR A 86 -6.41 -10.37 8.30
C TYR A 86 -5.15 -9.61 8.69
N LEU A 87 -4.74 -8.68 7.83
CA LEU A 87 -3.60 -7.79 8.06
C LEU A 87 -4.05 -6.59 8.92
N SER A 88 -3.32 -6.33 10.01
CA SER A 88 -3.50 -5.15 10.84
C SER A 88 -2.17 -4.47 11.14
N LEU A 89 -2.19 -3.15 11.39
CA LEU A 89 -0.99 -2.42 11.74
C LEU A 89 -0.70 -2.54 13.24
N SER A 90 0.54 -2.91 13.58
CA SER A 90 1.05 -2.76 14.95
C SER A 90 1.28 -1.29 15.29
N SER A 91 1.61 -0.99 16.55
CA SER A 91 2.06 0.36 16.95
C SER A 91 3.26 0.83 16.10
N LYS A 92 4.25 -0.06 15.89
CA LYS A 92 5.40 0.18 15.00
C LYS A 92 4.98 0.42 13.55
N GLY A 93 3.95 -0.30 13.08
CA GLY A 93 3.32 -0.10 11.77
C GLY A 93 2.75 1.30 11.59
N LYS A 94 1.98 1.76 12.57
CA LYS A 94 1.35 3.10 12.57
C LYS A 94 2.40 4.21 12.57
N GLU A 95 3.49 4.05 13.30
CA GLU A 95 4.62 4.99 13.29
C GLU A 95 5.38 4.95 11.97
N GLY A 96 5.71 3.75 11.47
CA GLY A 96 6.41 3.56 10.20
C GLY A 96 5.65 4.16 9.02
N ARG A 97 4.31 4.13 9.05
CA ARG A 97 3.45 4.80 8.07
C ARG A 97 3.67 6.31 8.02
N LYS A 98 3.84 6.97 9.18
CA LYS A 98 4.02 8.44 9.26
C LYS A 98 5.30 8.93 8.57
N LEU A 99 6.25 8.03 8.32
CA LEU A 99 7.47 8.31 7.57
C LEU A 99 7.25 8.45 6.06
N LEU A 100 6.01 8.28 5.57
CA LEU A 100 5.66 8.61 4.19
C LEU A 100 5.89 10.11 4.01
N VAL A 101 7.05 10.47 3.46
CA VAL A 101 7.30 11.84 3.03
C VAL A 101 6.26 12.11 1.95
N ARG A 102 5.23 12.91 2.28
CA ARG A 102 4.47 13.64 1.27
C ARG A 102 5.50 14.52 0.59
N LYS A 103 6.10 14.03 -0.49
CA LYS A 103 6.76 14.91 -1.44
C LYS A 103 5.63 15.76 -1.97
N SER A 104 5.38 16.90 -1.33
CA SER A 104 4.73 18.02 -1.99
C SER A 104 5.42 18.13 -3.34
N PRO A 105 4.67 18.17 -4.46
CA PRO A 105 5.30 18.43 -5.74
C PRO A 105 6.11 19.72 -5.55
N SER A 106 7.44 19.62 -5.60
CA SER A 106 8.24 20.81 -5.78
C SER A 106 7.86 21.28 -7.17
N THR A 107 6.94 22.23 -7.24
CA THR A 107 6.68 23.02 -8.43
C THR A 107 7.97 23.76 -8.73
N LYS A 108 8.95 23.06 -9.34
CA LYS A 108 9.78 23.71 -10.31
C LYS A 108 8.80 24.15 -11.37
N LYS A 109 8.46 25.43 -11.37
CA LYS A 109 7.88 26.11 -12.52
C LYS A 109 8.88 25.90 -13.66
N GLU A 110 8.76 24.82 -14.41
CA GLU A 110 9.30 24.80 -15.76
C GLU A 110 8.47 25.80 -16.55
N LYS A 111 9.11 26.93 -16.89
CA LYS A 111 8.57 27.84 -17.89
C LYS A 111 8.49 27.05 -19.19
N VAL A 112 7.27 26.99 -19.72
CA VAL A 112 6.87 26.39 -20.98
C VAL A 112 7.71 26.91 -22.15
N LEU A 113 8.01 26.05 -23.13
CA LEU A 113 8.28 26.48 -24.50
C LEU A 113 7.43 25.62 -25.44
N PHE A 114 6.24 26.12 -25.79
CA PHE A 114 5.57 25.70 -27.01
C PHE A 114 6.52 26.02 -28.18
N ALA A 115 6.79 25.04 -29.04
CA ALA A 115 7.43 25.30 -30.32
C ALA A 115 6.40 25.96 -31.26
N PRO A 116 6.76 27.01 -32.03
CA PRO A 116 5.85 27.55 -33.03
C PRO A 116 5.60 26.50 -34.12
N ILE A 117 4.33 26.31 -34.47
CA ILE A 117 3.91 25.54 -35.64
C ILE A 117 4.26 26.39 -36.88
N LYS A 118 4.90 25.79 -37.88
CA LYS A 118 5.19 26.42 -39.18
C LYS A 118 3.93 26.59 -40.01
#